data_AF-A0A151MCJ0-F1
#
_entry.id   AF-A0A151MCJ0-F1
#
_cell.length_a   1.000
_cell.length_b   1.000
_cell.length_c   1.000
_cell.angle_alpha   90.00
_cell.angle_beta   90.00
_cell.angle_gamma   90.00
#
_symmetry.space_group_name_H-M   'P 1'
#
loop_
_entity.id
_entity.type
_entity.pdbx_description
1 polymer ?
#
loop_
_entity_poly.entity_id
_entity_poly.type
_entity_poly.pdbx_seq_one_letter_code
_entity_poly.pdbx_strand_id
1 'polypeptide(L)'
;MINGSFKLGATKILSGWQMQCLAAAVKDEPNMSGGGEQVDILPANYVVKDRWKVLKKIGGGGFGEIYEAMDLLTRENVALKVESAQQPKQVLKMEVAVLKKLQGKDHVCRFIGCGRNEKFNYVVMQLQGRNLADLRRSQPRGTFTLSTTLRLGKQILESIEAIHSVGFLHRDIKPSNFAMGRLPSTYRKCYMLDFGLARQYTNTTGEVRPFFWALLRLCLIPWLPICCSYPSQL
;
A
#
# COMPACT_ATOMS: atom_id res chain seq x y z
N MET A 1 -59.59 -26.25 -50.51
CA MET A 1 -59.91 -27.09 -49.34
C MET A 1 -58.61 -27.46 -48.63
N ILE A 2 -58.53 -27.05 -47.37
CA ILE A 2 -57.66 -27.40 -46.22
C ILE A 2 -56.41 -28.29 -46.40
N ASN A 3 -55.31 -27.83 -45.79
CA ASN A 3 -54.29 -28.53 -44.97
C ASN A 3 -52.88 -28.01 -45.30
N GLY A 4 -51.98 -27.62 -44.40
CA GLY A 4 -51.94 -27.60 -42.95
C GLY A 4 -50.47 -27.42 -42.51
N SER A 5 -50.28 -26.59 -41.47
CA SER A 5 -49.33 -26.81 -40.37
C SER A 5 -47.80 -26.62 -40.53
N PHE A 6 -47.31 -25.58 -39.84
CA PHE A 6 -46.26 -25.58 -38.78
C PHE A 6 -44.79 -25.96 -39.10
N LYS A 7 -43.83 -25.03 -38.86
CA LYS A 7 -43.12 -24.80 -37.58
C LYS A 7 -42.04 -23.69 -37.67
N LEU A 8 -41.79 -23.09 -36.49
CA LEU A 8 -40.76 -22.12 -36.07
C LEU A 8 -39.38 -22.32 -36.75
N GLY A 9 -38.53 -21.32 -37.00
CA GLY A 9 -38.34 -20.02 -36.35
C GLY A 9 -36.88 -19.91 -35.91
N ALA A 10 -36.04 -19.24 -36.71
CA ALA A 10 -34.68 -18.84 -36.33
C ALA A 10 -34.18 -17.67 -37.20
N THR A 11 -33.24 -16.92 -36.62
CA THR A 11 -32.27 -15.97 -37.21
C THR A 11 -32.68 -14.53 -37.57
N LYS A 12 -32.06 -13.61 -36.80
CA LYS A 12 -31.54 -12.25 -37.08
C LYS A 12 -31.84 -11.63 -38.45
N ILE A 13 -32.15 -10.32 -38.47
CA ILE A 13 -31.30 -9.25 -39.05
C ILE A 13 -31.87 -7.84 -38.74
N LEU A 14 -30.91 -6.96 -38.48
CA LEU A 14 -30.84 -5.49 -38.39
C LEU A 14 -31.92 -4.66 -39.09
N SER A 15 -32.33 -3.54 -38.48
CA SER A 15 -32.02 -2.17 -38.98
C SER A 15 -32.80 -1.08 -38.24
N GLY A 16 -32.21 0.12 -38.24
CA GLY A 16 -32.87 1.39 -37.90
C GLY A 16 -32.63 1.80 -36.46
N TRP A 17 -31.94 2.92 -36.23
CA TRP A 17 -32.56 4.18 -35.81
C TRP A 17 -31.48 5.27 -35.81
N GLN A 18 -31.89 6.41 -36.35
CA GLN A 18 -31.10 7.46 -36.95
C GLN A 18 -30.85 8.59 -35.96
N MET A 19 -29.70 9.26 -36.14
CA MET A 19 -29.27 10.50 -35.51
C MET A 19 -30.38 11.56 -35.38
N GLN A 20 -30.43 12.22 -34.22
CA GLN A 20 -30.97 13.58 -34.13
C GLN A 20 -30.16 14.41 -33.13
N CYS A 21 -29.47 15.41 -33.67
CA CYS A 21 -28.79 16.47 -32.94
C CYS A 21 -29.81 17.47 -32.40
N LEU A 22 -29.62 17.95 -31.17
CA LEU A 22 -30.20 19.19 -30.66
C LEU A 22 -29.10 19.95 -29.91
N ALA A 23 -28.71 21.09 -30.48
CA ALA A 23 -27.76 22.03 -29.92
C ALA A 23 -28.41 22.80 -28.77
N ALA A 24 -27.68 22.98 -27.67
CA ALA A 24 -27.96 23.98 -26.65
C ALA A 24 -26.66 24.75 -26.35
N ALA A 25 -26.80 26.07 -26.35
CA ALA A 25 -25.73 27.06 -26.34
C ALA A 25 -24.80 26.95 -25.12
N VAL A 26 -23.49 26.99 -25.39
CA VAL A 26 -22.45 27.22 -24.38
C VAL A 26 -22.41 28.71 -24.08
N LYS A 27 -22.68 29.07 -22.81
CA LYS A 27 -22.33 30.40 -22.29
C LYS A 27 -20.90 30.29 -21.75
N ASP A 28 -20.01 31.07 -22.35
CA ASP A 28 -18.64 31.27 -21.85
C ASP A 28 -18.69 32.06 -20.54
N GLU A 29 -18.48 31.37 -19.43
CA GLU A 29 -18.09 31.97 -18.16
C GLU A 29 -16.55 31.94 -18.05
N PRO A 30 -15.90 33.05 -17.67
CA PRO A 30 -14.45 33.16 -17.68
C PRO A 30 -13.82 32.26 -16.62
N ASN A 31 -12.98 31.33 -17.07
CA ASN A 31 -12.23 30.37 -16.27
C ASN A 31 -11.15 31.10 -15.45
N MET A 32 -11.49 31.49 -14.22
CA MET A 32 -10.55 31.94 -13.19
C MET A 32 -10.13 30.76 -12.31
N SER A 33 -8.84 30.39 -12.44
CA SER A 33 -7.89 29.91 -11.43
C SER A 33 -8.34 28.91 -10.35
N GLY A 34 -7.62 27.77 -10.29
CA GLY A 34 -7.54 26.97 -9.08
C GLY A 34 -6.81 25.65 -9.28
N GLY A 35 -5.47 25.69 -9.43
CA GLY A 35 -4.66 24.52 -9.10
C GLY A 35 -4.83 24.25 -7.61
N GLY A 36 -5.81 23.42 -7.25
CA GLY A 36 -6.11 23.11 -5.85
C GLY A 36 -4.89 22.50 -5.20
N GLU A 37 -4.22 23.26 -4.33
CA GLU A 37 -3.24 22.70 -3.41
C GLU A 37 -3.92 21.58 -2.64
N GLN A 38 -3.41 20.35 -2.80
CA GLN A 38 -3.88 19.23 -2.01
C GLN A 38 -3.46 19.50 -0.56
N VAL A 39 -4.40 20.00 0.23
CA VAL A 39 -4.16 20.37 1.63
C VAL A 39 -3.85 19.10 2.43
N ASP A 40 -2.66 19.07 3.02
CA ASP A 40 -2.24 18.01 3.95
C ASP A 40 -3.25 17.88 5.11
N ILE A 41 -3.55 16.64 5.52
CA ILE A 41 -4.48 16.35 6.63
C ILE A 41 -4.00 17.03 7.92
N LEU A 42 -2.69 17.00 8.17
CA LEU A 42 -2.05 17.66 9.31
C LEU A 42 -0.99 18.67 8.84
N PRO A 43 -1.06 19.93 9.29
CA PRO A 43 -0.01 20.90 9.04
C PRO A 43 1.23 20.62 9.91
N ALA A 44 2.38 21.16 9.49
CA ALA A 44 3.59 21.14 10.30
C ALA A 44 3.34 21.80 11.67
N ASN A 45 4.02 21.31 12.70
CA ASN A 45 3.86 21.69 14.11
C ASN A 45 2.54 21.29 14.78
N TYR A 46 1.57 20.69 14.08
CA TYR A 46 0.38 20.14 14.72
C TYR A 46 0.76 19.08 15.76
N VAL A 47 0.12 19.09 16.93
CA VAL A 47 0.39 18.13 18.00
C VAL A 47 -0.77 17.15 18.15
N VAL A 48 -0.52 15.88 17.85
CA VAL A 48 -1.49 14.81 18.04
C VAL A 48 -1.46 14.34 19.50
N LYS A 49 -2.62 14.40 20.17
CA LYS A 49 -2.84 13.90 21.54
C LYS A 49 -1.80 14.44 22.55
N ASP A 50 -1.48 15.73 22.45
CA ASP A 50 -0.51 16.44 23.30
C ASP A 50 0.88 15.78 23.39
N ARG A 51 1.22 14.91 22.43
CA ARG A 51 2.43 14.07 22.49
C ARG A 51 3.22 14.05 21.21
N TRP A 52 2.60 13.89 20.04
CA TRP A 52 3.33 13.72 18.79
C TRP A 52 3.24 14.98 17.94
N LYS A 53 4.32 15.76 17.93
CA LYS A 53 4.41 16.99 17.15
C LYS A 53 4.85 16.68 15.72
N VAL A 54 4.01 16.97 14.73
CA VAL A 54 4.32 16.81 13.30
C VAL A 54 5.50 17.69 12.92
N LEU A 55 6.52 17.09 12.30
CA LEU A 55 7.69 17.82 11.80
C LEU A 55 7.55 18.06 10.30
N LYS A 56 7.40 17.00 9.51
CA LYS A 56 7.26 17.07 8.04
C LYS A 56 6.58 15.84 7.48
N LYS A 57 5.94 16.01 6.32
CA LYS A 57 5.41 14.90 5.52
C LYS A 57 6.58 14.11 4.91
N ILE A 58 6.54 12.78 5.02
CA ILE A 58 7.57 11.89 4.45
C ILE A 58 7.00 10.96 3.38
N GLY A 59 5.68 10.94 3.22
CA GLY A 59 4.99 10.23 2.16
C GLY A 59 3.48 10.44 2.25
N GLY A 60 2.75 10.05 1.23
CA GLY A 60 1.30 10.10 1.22
C GLY A 60 0.73 9.68 -0.12
N GLY A 61 -0.56 9.36 -0.13
CA GLY A 61 -1.29 8.96 -1.32
C GLY A 61 -2.76 8.69 -1.01
N GLY A 62 -3.43 7.94 -1.88
CA GLY A 62 -4.88 7.73 -1.79
C GLY A 62 -5.38 7.03 -0.52
N PHE A 63 -4.52 6.41 0.29
CA PHE A 63 -4.90 5.69 1.53
C PHE A 63 -4.49 6.42 2.81
N GLY A 64 -4.03 7.67 2.70
CA GLY A 64 -3.59 8.46 3.84
C GLY A 64 -2.19 9.03 3.67
N GLU A 65 -1.72 9.66 4.73
CA GLU A 65 -0.49 10.43 4.76
C GLU A 65 0.41 9.96 5.88
N ILE A 66 1.72 10.03 5.67
CA ILE A 66 2.72 9.63 6.66
C ILE A 66 3.69 10.78 6.91
N TYR A 67 3.91 11.03 8.18
CA TYR A 67 4.70 12.13 8.70
C TYR A 67 5.83 11.61 9.58
N GLU A 68 6.96 12.32 9.54
CA GLU A 68 7.92 12.29 10.63
C GLU A 68 7.40 13.24 11.73
N ALA A 69 7.35 12.73 12.96
CA ALA A 69 6.89 13.48 14.13
C ALA A 69 7.88 13.32 15.29
N MET A 70 7.95 14.32 16.17
CA MET A 70 8.69 14.27 17.42
C MET A 70 7.77 13.74 18.52
N ASP A 71 8.12 12.63 19.16
CA ASP A 71 7.49 12.20 20.41
C ASP A 71 7.98 13.08 21.55
N LEU A 72 7.11 13.95 22.07
CA LEU A 72 7.46 14.90 23.11
C LEU A 72 7.75 14.23 24.46
N LEU A 73 7.29 12.99 24.66
CA LEU A 73 7.55 12.22 25.88
C LEU A 73 8.93 11.55 25.84
N THR A 74 9.24 10.83 24.76
CA THR A 74 10.50 10.06 24.65
C THR A 74 11.63 10.83 23.98
N ARG A 75 11.32 11.99 23.36
CA ARG A 75 12.25 12.82 22.59
C ARG A 75 12.85 12.12 21.36
N GLU A 76 12.15 11.13 20.83
CA GLU A 76 12.54 10.40 19.63
C GLU A 76 11.66 10.78 18.43
N ASN A 77 12.25 10.76 17.23
CA ASN A 77 11.46 10.89 16.00
C ASN A 77 10.74 9.57 15.68
N VAL A 78 9.46 9.67 15.38
CA VAL A 78 8.53 8.57 15.10
C VAL A 78 7.86 8.75 13.75
N ALA A 79 7.34 7.66 13.19
CA ALA A 79 6.48 7.71 12.03
C ALA A 79 5.01 7.79 12.48
N LEU A 80 4.30 8.80 11.99
CA LEU A 80 2.88 9.05 12.25
C LEU A 80 2.12 8.89 10.93
N LYS A 81 1.31 7.84 10.80
CA LYS A 81 0.43 7.64 9.63
C LYS A 81 -0.99 8.03 10.01
N VAL A 82 -1.66 8.77 9.14
CA VAL A 82 -3.03 9.25 9.33
C VAL A 82 -3.88 8.98 8.11
N GLU A 83 -5.17 8.74 8.31
CA GLU A 83 -6.20 8.70 7.26
C GLU A 83 -7.38 9.57 7.69
N SER A 84 -8.10 10.18 6.73
CA SER A 84 -9.28 10.97 7.05
C SER A 84 -10.40 10.07 7.59
N ALA A 85 -11.06 10.53 8.66
CA ALA A 85 -12.22 9.82 9.23
C ALA A 85 -13.42 9.83 8.27
N GLN A 86 -13.44 10.76 7.32
CA GLN A 86 -14.50 10.88 6.31
C GLN A 86 -14.22 10.04 5.05
N GLN A 87 -13.07 9.38 4.97
CA GLN A 87 -12.71 8.59 3.80
C GLN A 87 -13.61 7.34 3.70
N PRO A 88 -14.21 7.04 2.52
CA PRO A 88 -15.11 5.91 2.35
C PRO A 88 -14.46 4.56 2.67
N LYS A 89 -13.16 4.44 2.41
CA LYS A 89 -12.38 3.22 2.65
C LYS A 89 -11.31 3.51 3.71
N GLN A 90 -11.61 3.15 4.95
CA GLN A 90 -10.68 3.21 6.08
C GLN A 90 -9.89 1.90 6.20
N VAL A 91 -8.57 1.98 6.08
CA VAL A 91 -7.67 0.81 6.11
C VAL A 91 -6.78 0.79 7.36
N LEU A 92 -6.60 1.93 8.02
CA LEU A 92 -5.68 2.06 9.15
C LEU A 92 -6.07 1.18 10.34
N LYS A 93 -7.37 0.93 10.55
CA LYS A 93 -7.85 -0.01 11.57
C LYS A 93 -7.27 -1.42 11.38
N MET A 94 -7.23 -1.90 10.15
CA MET A 94 -6.69 -3.21 9.81
C MET A 94 -5.16 -3.20 9.90
N GLU A 95 -4.52 -2.15 9.42
CA GLU A 95 -3.07 -1.97 9.53
C GLU A 95 -2.58 -1.99 10.99
N VAL A 96 -3.29 -1.33 11.91
CA VAL A 96 -3.02 -1.41 13.35
C VAL A 96 -3.18 -2.84 13.87
N ALA A 97 -4.20 -3.58 13.43
CA ALA A 97 -4.42 -4.95 13.86
C ALA A 97 -3.29 -5.90 13.42
N VAL A 98 -2.82 -5.76 12.18
CA VAL A 98 -1.69 -6.53 11.65
C VAL A 98 -0.40 -6.16 12.37
N LEU A 99 -0.12 -4.86 12.51
CA LEU A 99 1.08 -4.37 13.18
C LEU A 99 1.15 -4.87 14.64
N LYS A 100 0.02 -4.87 15.36
CA LYS A 100 -0.08 -5.41 16.73
C LYS A 100 0.17 -6.92 16.79
N LYS A 101 -0.41 -7.69 15.87
CA LYS A 101 -0.20 -9.16 15.79
C LYS A 101 1.25 -9.53 15.48
N LEU A 102 1.96 -8.66 14.76
CA LEU A 102 3.35 -8.85 14.38
C LEU A 102 4.36 -8.36 15.44
N GLN A 103 3.93 -7.74 16.54
CA GLN A 103 4.86 -7.31 17.57
C GLN A 103 5.63 -8.49 18.15
N GLY A 104 6.94 -8.33 18.34
CA GLY A 104 7.86 -9.39 18.76
C GLY A 104 8.52 -10.16 17.61
N LYS A 105 8.05 -10.00 16.36
CA LYS A 105 8.74 -10.53 15.17
C LYS A 105 9.85 -9.56 14.73
N ASP A 106 10.93 -10.09 14.15
CA ASP A 106 11.91 -9.27 13.43
C ASP A 106 11.30 -8.64 12.17
N HIS A 107 11.99 -7.64 11.61
CA HIS A 107 11.61 -6.93 10.38
C HIS A 107 10.28 -6.17 10.44
N VAL A 108 9.75 -5.90 11.64
CA VAL A 108 8.49 -5.17 11.86
C VAL A 108 8.77 -3.94 12.73
N CYS A 109 8.14 -2.81 12.41
CA CYS A 109 8.25 -1.60 13.20
C CYS A 109 7.63 -1.79 14.59
N ARG A 110 8.27 -1.23 15.62
CA ARG A 110 7.68 -1.19 16.96
C ARG A 110 6.40 -0.33 16.95
N PHE A 111 5.31 -0.87 17.48
CA PHE A 111 4.07 -0.13 17.71
C PHE A 111 4.24 0.83 18.89
N ILE A 112 3.81 2.08 18.74
CA ILE A 112 3.91 3.12 19.78
C ILE A 112 2.53 3.55 20.27
N GLY A 113 1.58 3.74 19.35
CA GLY A 113 0.24 4.19 19.72
C GLY A 113 -0.72 4.23 18.53
N CYS A 114 -1.99 4.39 18.82
CA CYS A 114 -3.02 4.64 17.81
C CYS A 114 -4.19 5.39 18.44
N GLY A 115 -5.01 6.02 17.61
CA GLY A 115 -6.23 6.67 18.05
C GLY A 115 -7.12 7.07 16.88
N ARG A 116 -8.29 7.59 17.25
CA ARG A 116 -9.30 8.09 16.33
C ARG A 116 -9.92 9.35 16.90
N ASN A 117 -10.27 10.29 16.03
CA ASN A 117 -11.11 11.43 16.35
C ASN A 117 -12.06 11.69 15.17
N GLU A 118 -12.87 12.74 15.25
CA GLU A 118 -13.87 13.08 14.23
C GLU A 118 -13.28 13.46 12.87
N LYS A 119 -12.00 13.85 12.84
CA LYS A 119 -11.31 14.33 11.64
C LYS A 119 -10.43 13.25 10.98
N PHE A 120 -9.71 12.47 11.78
CA PHE A 120 -8.76 11.49 11.28
C PHE A 120 -8.54 10.31 12.25
N ASN A 121 -8.12 9.18 11.68
CA ASN A 121 -7.55 8.05 12.42
C ASN A 121 -6.03 8.13 12.32
N TYR A 122 -5.31 7.65 13.34
CA TYR A 122 -3.84 7.65 13.32
C TYR A 122 -3.21 6.42 13.97
N VAL A 123 -2.01 6.09 13.50
CA VAL A 123 -1.10 5.12 14.09
C VAL A 123 0.30 5.71 14.19
N VAL A 124 0.96 5.44 15.31
CA VAL A 124 2.32 5.86 15.60
C VAL A 124 3.19 4.62 15.75
N MET A 125 4.30 4.61 15.02
CA MET A 125 5.24 3.50 14.99
C MET A 125 6.68 4.00 14.88
N GLN A 126 7.63 3.08 15.09
CA GLN A 126 9.04 3.37 14.92
C GLN A 126 9.35 3.93 13.53
N LEU A 127 10.07 5.05 13.49
CA LEU A 127 10.58 5.62 12.26
C LEU A 127 11.76 4.80 11.74
N GLN A 128 11.74 4.46 10.45
CA GLN A 128 12.83 3.79 9.75
C GLN A 128 13.61 4.76 8.85
N GLY A 129 14.69 4.27 8.25
CA GLY A 129 15.53 5.01 7.33
C GLY A 129 15.01 4.98 5.89
N ARG A 130 15.95 5.01 4.94
CA ARG A 130 15.65 5.03 3.50
C ARG A 130 15.03 3.69 3.04
N ASN A 131 14.05 3.78 2.14
CA ASN A 131 13.47 2.59 1.52
C ASN A 131 14.38 2.00 0.43
N LEU A 132 14.15 0.74 0.06
CA LEU A 132 15.00 0.02 -0.90
C LEU A 132 14.89 0.59 -2.33
N ALA A 133 13.75 1.18 -2.70
CA ALA A 133 13.61 1.83 -4.00
C ALA A 133 14.57 3.02 -4.13
N ASP A 134 14.64 3.86 -3.10
CA ASP A 134 15.51 5.03 -3.04
C ASP A 134 16.99 4.63 -2.97
N LEU A 135 17.30 3.61 -2.16
CA LEU A 135 18.66 3.09 -2.04
C LEU A 135 19.17 2.54 -3.38
N ARG A 136 18.32 1.81 -4.11
CA ARG A 136 18.63 1.27 -5.44
C ARG A 136 18.86 2.39 -6.45
N ARG A 137 17.99 3.40 -6.48
CA ARG A 137 18.12 4.57 -7.37
C ARG A 137 19.39 5.37 -7.10
N SER A 138 19.87 5.40 -5.86
CA SER A 138 21.14 6.07 -5.51
C SER A 138 22.40 5.25 -5.84
N GLN A 139 22.29 4.02 -6.35
CA GLN A 139 23.47 3.28 -6.80
C GLN A 139 23.96 3.83 -8.15
N PRO A 140 25.29 3.84 -8.42
CA PRO A 140 25.83 4.40 -9.66
C PRO A 140 25.23 3.81 -10.95
N ARG A 141 24.86 2.52 -10.91
CA ARG A 141 24.24 1.80 -12.03
C ARG A 141 22.76 1.48 -11.81
N GLY A 142 22.11 2.07 -10.81
CA GLY A 142 20.71 1.78 -10.47
C GLY A 142 20.44 0.31 -10.06
N THR A 143 21.48 -0.44 -9.71
CA THR A 143 21.46 -1.88 -9.40
C THR A 143 22.26 -2.15 -8.13
N PHE A 144 21.80 -3.12 -7.34
CA PHE A 144 22.57 -3.63 -6.21
C PHE A 144 23.54 -4.72 -6.66
N THR A 145 24.61 -4.92 -5.90
CA THR A 145 25.47 -6.10 -6.06
C THR A 145 24.72 -7.37 -5.64
N LEU A 146 25.13 -8.52 -6.18
CA LEU A 146 24.53 -9.82 -5.85
C LEU A 146 24.53 -10.09 -4.34
N SER A 147 25.63 -9.78 -3.64
CA SER A 147 25.72 -9.90 -2.18
C SER A 147 24.63 -9.11 -1.45
N THR A 148 24.38 -7.86 -1.86
CA THR A 148 23.35 -7.02 -1.25
C THR A 148 21.96 -7.55 -1.57
N THR A 149 21.71 -7.95 -2.82
CA THR A 149 20.43 -8.54 -3.24
C THR A 149 20.09 -9.80 -2.44
N LEU A 150 21.03 -10.73 -2.29
CA LEU A 150 20.80 -11.99 -1.56
C LEU A 150 20.53 -11.75 -0.07
N ARG A 151 21.30 -10.86 0.58
CA ARG A 151 21.09 -10.51 2.00
C ARG A 151 19.76 -9.79 2.24
N LEU A 152 19.34 -8.91 1.33
CA LEU A 152 18.02 -8.28 1.39
C LEU A 152 16.91 -9.29 1.14
N GLY A 153 17.08 -10.16 0.14
CA GLY A 153 16.12 -11.22 -0.20
C GLY A 153 15.84 -12.14 0.99
N LYS A 154 16.87 -12.54 1.73
CA LYS A 154 16.72 -13.32 2.97
C LYS A 154 15.85 -12.59 4.00
N GLN A 155 16.17 -11.34 4.34
CA GLN A 155 15.41 -10.57 5.33
C GLN A 155 13.97 -10.28 4.89
N ILE A 156 13.77 -10.03 3.60
CA ILE A 156 12.44 -9.84 3.02
C ILE A 156 11.63 -11.14 3.13
N LEU A 157 12.23 -12.28 2.83
CA LEU A 157 11.56 -13.58 2.96
C LEU A 157 11.16 -13.87 4.41
N GLU A 158 12.05 -13.63 5.36
CA GLU A 158 11.78 -13.75 6.81
C GLU A 158 10.59 -12.87 7.23
N SER A 159 10.50 -11.64 6.70
CA SER A 159 9.38 -10.74 6.97
C SER A 159 8.04 -11.19 6.35
N ILE A 160 8.08 -11.83 5.17
CA ILE A 160 6.91 -12.40 4.50
C ILE A 160 6.40 -13.62 5.27
N GLU A 161 7.32 -14.50 5.69
CA GLU A 161 6.98 -15.63 6.56
C GLU A 161 6.35 -15.15 7.87
N ALA A 162 6.88 -14.08 8.47
CA ALA A 162 6.32 -13.51 9.70
C ALA A 162 4.86 -13.06 9.53
N ILE A 163 4.51 -12.30 8.47
CA ILE A 163 3.12 -11.88 8.22
C ILE A 163 2.20 -13.06 7.87
N HIS A 164 2.70 -14.03 7.12
CA HIS A 164 1.95 -15.24 6.81
C HIS A 164 1.66 -16.07 8.06
N SER A 165 2.62 -16.15 9.01
CA SER A 165 2.47 -16.90 10.26
C SER A 165 1.36 -16.37 11.17
N VAL A 166 0.97 -15.10 11.01
CA VAL A 166 -0.14 -14.48 11.77
C VAL A 166 -1.45 -14.46 10.98
N GLY A 167 -1.50 -15.12 9.82
CA GLY A 167 -2.72 -15.32 9.02
C GLY A 167 -3.05 -14.20 8.04
N PHE A 168 -2.09 -13.33 7.70
CA PHE A 168 -2.28 -12.21 6.78
C PHE A 168 -1.40 -12.32 5.53
N LEU A 169 -1.92 -11.87 4.39
CA LEU A 169 -1.13 -11.59 3.19
C LEU A 169 -0.87 -10.10 3.10
N HIS A 170 0.35 -9.70 2.73
CA HIS A 170 0.70 -8.28 2.54
C HIS A 170 0.03 -7.67 1.29
N ARG A 171 0.05 -8.42 0.17
CA ARG A 171 -0.50 -8.06 -1.15
C ARG A 171 0.11 -6.84 -1.86
N ASP A 172 1.01 -6.09 -1.23
CA ASP A 172 1.73 -4.97 -1.86
C ASP A 172 3.25 -5.04 -1.61
N ILE A 173 3.86 -6.16 -2.00
CA ILE A 173 5.31 -6.38 -1.82
C ILE A 173 6.06 -5.65 -2.94
N LYS A 174 6.77 -4.57 -2.58
CA LYS A 174 7.57 -3.76 -3.51
C LYS A 174 8.70 -3.03 -2.77
N PRO A 175 9.78 -2.61 -3.45
CA PRO A 175 10.96 -2.03 -2.78
C PRO A 175 10.69 -0.78 -1.93
N SER A 176 9.66 0.02 -2.22
CA SER A 176 9.31 1.19 -1.40
C SER A 176 8.65 0.83 -0.06
N ASN A 177 8.10 -0.39 0.06
CA ASN A 177 7.50 -0.90 1.29
C ASN A 177 8.50 -1.66 2.16
N PHE A 178 9.79 -1.54 1.86
CA PHE A 178 10.88 -2.04 2.69
C PHE A 178 11.87 -0.93 2.97
N ALA A 179 12.27 -0.76 4.23
CA ALA A 179 13.24 0.24 4.63
C ALA A 179 14.31 -0.30 5.57
N MET A 180 15.50 0.27 5.48
CA MET A 180 16.59 -0.05 6.41
C MET A 180 16.37 0.66 7.74
N GLY A 181 16.83 0.07 8.85
CA GLY A 181 16.84 0.76 10.13
C GLY A 181 17.69 2.05 10.10
N ARG A 182 17.39 2.97 11.01
CA ARG A 182 18.08 4.26 11.11
C ARG A 182 19.05 4.38 12.30
N LEU A 183 19.03 3.42 13.22
CA LEU A 183 19.86 3.44 14.43
C LEU A 183 21.10 2.53 14.27
N PRO A 184 22.19 2.77 15.02
CA PRO A 184 23.38 1.90 14.99
C PRO A 184 23.09 0.42 15.26
N SER A 185 22.07 0.10 16.05
CA SER A 185 21.64 -1.28 16.31
C SER A 185 20.77 -1.89 15.21
N THR A 186 20.27 -1.10 14.27
CA THR A 186 19.24 -1.51 13.29
C THR A 186 19.60 -1.20 11.84
N TYR A 187 20.66 -0.45 11.55
CA TYR A 187 20.98 0.03 10.18
C TYR A 187 21.23 -1.09 9.15
N ARG A 188 21.51 -2.32 9.61
CA ARG A 188 21.65 -3.52 8.75
C ARG A 188 20.40 -4.40 8.72
N LYS A 189 19.35 -4.03 9.48
CA LYS A 189 18.04 -4.69 9.48
C LYS A 189 17.11 -4.01 8.47
N CYS A 190 16.44 -4.82 7.66
CA CYS A 190 15.38 -4.42 6.73
C CYS A 190 14.02 -4.59 7.42
N TYR A 191 13.11 -3.65 7.22
CA TYR A 191 11.78 -3.63 7.84
C TYR A 191 10.69 -3.59 6.78
N MET A 192 9.67 -4.42 6.92
CA MET A 192 8.44 -4.39 6.13
C MET A 192 7.54 -3.23 6.62
N LEU A 193 7.01 -2.48 5.67
CA LEU A 193 6.18 -1.29 5.88
C LEU A 193 4.84 -1.41 5.16
N ASP A 194 3.88 -0.59 5.57
CA ASP A 194 2.57 -0.37 4.93
C ASP A 194 1.70 -1.62 4.79
N PHE A 195 0.90 -1.87 5.84
CA PHE A 195 -0.07 -2.96 5.83
C PHE A 195 -1.43 -2.54 5.29
N GLY A 196 -1.60 -1.36 4.69
CA GLY A 196 -2.91 -0.84 4.27
C GLY A 196 -3.68 -1.72 3.28
N LEU A 197 -2.96 -2.56 2.52
CA LEU A 197 -3.53 -3.52 1.58
C LEU A 197 -3.54 -4.96 2.08
N ALA A 198 -3.08 -5.21 3.31
CA ALA A 198 -3.04 -6.55 3.86
C ALA A 198 -4.45 -7.16 3.99
N ARG A 199 -4.53 -8.50 3.94
CA ARG A 199 -5.80 -9.22 4.04
C ARG A 199 -5.62 -10.53 4.79
N GLN A 200 -6.51 -10.79 5.73
CA GLN A 200 -6.55 -12.07 6.44
C GLN A 200 -6.95 -13.18 5.44
N TYR A 201 -6.13 -14.21 5.34
CA TYR A 201 -6.38 -15.36 4.46
C TYR A 201 -6.84 -16.60 5.23
N THR A 202 -6.68 -16.60 6.56
CA THR A 202 -7.17 -17.67 7.43
C THR A 202 -8.58 -17.38 7.96
N ASN A 203 -9.29 -18.42 8.38
CA ASN A 203 -10.51 -18.30 9.19
C ASN A 203 -10.15 -18.28 10.69
N THR A 204 -11.16 -18.28 11.57
CA THR A 204 -10.97 -18.30 13.03
C THR A 204 -10.34 -19.59 13.55
N THR A 205 -10.45 -20.69 12.81
CA THR A 205 -9.84 -21.99 13.14
C THR A 205 -8.43 -22.16 12.59
N GLY A 206 -7.89 -21.16 11.87
CA GLY A 206 -6.54 -21.18 11.31
C GLY A 206 -6.43 -21.82 9.92
N GLU A 207 -7.54 -22.29 9.34
CA GLU A 207 -7.55 -22.88 8.01
C GLU A 207 -7.48 -21.81 6.92
N VAL A 208 -6.75 -22.13 5.85
CA VAL A 208 -6.65 -21.28 4.67
C VAL A 208 -7.98 -21.27 3.93
N ARG A 209 -8.55 -20.08 3.78
CA ARG A 209 -9.79 -19.90 3.02
C ARG A 209 -9.57 -20.36 1.57
N PRO A 210 -10.48 -21.13 0.96
CA PRO A 210 -10.30 -21.76 -0.35
C PRO A 210 -9.76 -20.83 -1.46
N PHE A 211 -10.21 -19.58 -1.48
CA PHE A 211 -9.81 -18.58 -2.47
C PHE A 211 -8.32 -18.17 -2.41
N PHE A 212 -7.63 -18.39 -1.28
CA PHE A 212 -6.27 -17.87 -1.08
C PHE A 212 -5.15 -18.89 -1.35
N TRP A 213 -5.49 -20.16 -1.62
CA TRP A 213 -4.49 -21.18 -1.96
C TRP A 213 -3.68 -20.82 -3.21
N ALA A 214 -4.31 -20.19 -4.21
CA ALA A 214 -3.61 -19.72 -5.41
C ALA A 214 -2.70 -18.51 -5.14
N LEU A 215 -3.12 -17.60 -4.24
CA LEU A 215 -2.39 -16.38 -3.91
C LEU A 215 -1.15 -16.64 -3.02
N LEU A 216 -1.22 -17.62 -2.12
CA LEU A 216 -0.06 -18.03 -1.32
C LEU A 216 1.09 -18.57 -2.19
N ARG A 217 0.76 -19.31 -3.25
CA ARG A 217 1.75 -19.76 -4.25
C ARG A 217 2.35 -18.58 -5.02
N LEU A 218 1.54 -17.58 -5.39
CA LEU A 218 2.01 -16.39 -6.10
C LEU A 218 2.86 -15.44 -5.23
N CYS A 219 2.62 -15.36 -3.92
CA CYS A 219 3.49 -14.56 -3.03
C CYS A 219 4.90 -15.17 -2.85
N LEU A 220 5.06 -16.48 -3.06
CA LEU A 220 6.36 -17.16 -3.11
C LEU A 220 6.98 -17.20 -4.52
N ILE A 221 6.18 -16.94 -5.56
CA ILE A 221 6.56 -17.03 -6.97
C ILE A 221 6.34 -15.67 -7.64
N PRO A 222 7.17 -14.65 -7.34
CA PRO A 222 7.77 -13.88 -8.43
C PRO A 222 9.12 -13.25 -8.01
N TRP A 223 10.22 -14.03 -7.99
CA TRP A 223 11.59 -13.46 -7.97
C TRP A 223 12.57 -14.13 -8.96
N LEU A 224 12.11 -15.08 -9.78
CA LEU A 224 12.70 -15.36 -11.09
C LEU A 224 11.82 -14.61 -12.10
N PRO A 225 12.14 -13.39 -12.61
CA PRO A 225 13.46 -12.96 -13.08
C PRO A 225 13.76 -11.46 -12.83
N ILE A 226 14.68 -11.13 -11.91
CA ILE A 226 15.40 -9.83 -11.92
C ILE A 226 16.92 -10.07 -12.10
N CYS A 227 17.33 -11.27 -12.53
CA CYS A 227 18.73 -11.67 -12.64
C CYS A 227 19.25 -11.97 -14.05
N CYS A 228 18.46 -11.82 -15.12
CA CYS A 228 18.96 -12.10 -16.47
C CYS A 228 18.58 -10.98 -17.46
N SER A 229 19.40 -9.94 -17.51
CA SER A 229 19.73 -9.31 -18.78
C SER A 229 21.06 -9.91 -19.22
N TYR A 230 21.02 -11.04 -19.91
CA TYR A 230 22.17 -11.50 -20.69
C TYR A 230 22.25 -10.60 -21.93
N PRO A 231 23.41 -10.00 -22.26
CA PRO A 231 23.64 -9.56 -23.62
C PRO A 231 23.72 -10.82 -24.49
N SER A 232 22.86 -10.89 -25.49
CA SER A 232 23.00 -11.84 -26.59
C SER A 232 24.30 -11.54 -27.32
N GLN A 233 25.32 -12.37 -27.11
CA GLN A 233 26.47 -12.50 -27.99
C GLN A 233 26.60 -13.98 -28.36
N LEU A 234 26.06 -14.31 -29.53
CA LEU A 234 26.65 -15.16 -30.57
C LEU A 234 25.88 -14.89 -31.87
#